data_AF-A0AAU3N8Q2-F1
#
_entry.id   AF-A0AAU3N8Q2-F1
#
_cell.length_a   1.000
_cell.length_b   1.000
_cell.length_c   1.000
_cell.angle_alpha   90.00
_cell.angle_beta   90.00
_cell.angle_gamma   90.00
#
_symmetry.space_group_name_H-M   'P 1'
#
loop_
_entity.id
_entity.type
_entity.pdbx_description
1 polymer ?
#
loop_
_entity_poly.entity_id
_entity_poly.type
_entity_poly.pdbx_seq_one_letter_code
_entity_poly.pdbx_strand_id
1 'polypeptide(L)'
;MKLLRNHRLLTTVMTLATVAVGTVIVLGATLGGWKLGLHTDDRAIIVNTALVIDTCILTAVAAFLALLAYRAATGLPSLDVAVTFNFSFPNEPVFVAASGDDDEASSGEQRRISNFKQSLATVTLTNSSTYAAKNPGVRIELEGLGGRGEQPGWEQIAFVTTVGMTQIQWDGGTDSIVHGQWSRTLPRLDLGDVQELLPGATALVVTIVADGITPIVKRLPVRILSSDEYSVYTEDRARRFALT
;
A
#
# COMPACT_ATOMS: atom_id res chain seq x y z
N MET A 1 -11.95 -1.54 16.63
CA MET A 1 -12.84 -2.23 15.65
C MET A 1 -14.33 -2.29 16.02
N LYS A 2 -14.77 -2.29 17.29
CA LYS A 2 -16.21 -2.36 17.64
C LYS A 2 -17.05 -1.14 17.18
N LEU A 3 -16.46 0.06 17.15
CA LEU A 3 -17.16 1.30 16.75
C LEU A 3 -17.59 1.32 15.28
N LEU A 4 -16.77 0.82 14.34
CA LEU A 4 -17.09 0.80 12.91
C LEU A 4 -18.23 -0.17 12.56
N ARG A 5 -18.37 -1.28 13.29
CA ARG A 5 -19.49 -2.21 13.13
C ARG A 5 -20.83 -1.58 13.51
N ASN A 6 -20.82 -0.69 14.49
CA ASN A 6 -22.02 -0.02 14.97
C ASN A 6 -22.55 1.01 13.95
N HIS A 7 -21.69 1.65 13.16
CA HIS A 7 -22.14 2.64 12.17
C HIS A 7 -22.92 2.02 11.00
N ARG A 8 -22.51 0.84 10.50
CA ARG A 8 -23.28 0.11 9.46
C ARG A 8 -24.64 -0.32 9.99
N LEU A 9 -24.68 -0.86 11.22
CA LEU A 9 -25.95 -1.24 11.84
C LEU A 9 -26.85 -0.02 12.08
N LEU A 10 -26.29 1.09 12.57
CA LEU A 10 -27.01 2.35 12.79
C LEU A 10 -27.61 2.90 11.48
N THR A 11 -26.83 2.93 10.40
CA THR A 11 -27.30 3.41 9.09
C THR A 11 -28.40 2.54 8.52
N THR A 12 -28.27 1.21 8.60
CA THR A 12 -29.34 0.29 8.19
C THR A 12 -30.60 0.48 9.03
N VAL A 13 -30.47 0.56 10.36
CA VAL A 13 -31.60 0.76 11.28
C VAL A 13 -32.28 2.10 11.03
N MET A 14 -31.53 3.18 10.85
CA MET A 14 -32.10 4.50 10.55
C MET A 14 -32.82 4.52 9.20
N THR A 15 -32.27 3.85 8.18
CA THR A 15 -32.91 3.77 6.86
C THR A 15 -34.22 2.98 6.95
N LEU A 16 -34.22 1.81 7.61
CA LEU A 16 -35.43 1.02 7.83
C LEU A 16 -36.48 1.75 8.67
N ALA A 17 -36.07 2.43 9.74
CA ALA A 17 -36.96 3.23 10.57
C ALA A 17 -37.60 4.37 9.77
N THR A 18 -36.83 5.05 8.92
CA THR A 18 -37.34 6.12 8.05
C THR A 18 -38.40 5.60 7.07
N VAL A 19 -38.13 4.47 6.41
CA VAL A 19 -39.08 3.82 5.49
C VAL A 19 -40.35 3.37 6.23
N ALA A 20 -40.19 2.77 7.42
CA ALA A 20 -41.32 2.31 8.23
C ALA A 20 -42.19 3.48 8.70
N VAL A 21 -41.58 4.57 9.18
CA VAL A 21 -42.31 5.77 9.63
C VAL A 21 -43.08 6.41 8.49
N GLY A 22 -42.46 6.60 7.32
CA GLY A 22 -43.17 7.12 6.14
C GLY A 22 -44.35 6.24 5.73
N THR A 23 -44.14 4.91 5.69
CA THR A 23 -45.21 3.94 5.40
C THR A 23 -46.38 4.04 6.39
N VAL A 24 -46.10 4.17 7.70
CA VAL A 24 -47.13 4.32 8.73
C VAL A 24 -47.87 5.65 8.59
N ILE A 25 -47.17 6.75 8.27
CA ILE A 25 -47.79 8.06 8.04
C ILE A 25 -48.73 8.02 6.85
N VAL A 26 -48.30 7.44 5.71
CA VAL A 26 -49.12 7.31 4.50
C VAL A 26 -50.34 6.42 4.77
N LEU A 27 -50.18 5.28 5.44
CA LEU A 27 -51.28 4.39 5.81
C LEU A 27 -52.24 5.06 6.81
N GLY A 28 -51.72 5.78 7.81
CA GLY A 28 -52.53 6.52 8.78
C GLY A 28 -53.33 7.66 8.15
N ALA A 29 -52.75 8.36 7.16
CA ALA A 29 -53.45 9.39 6.40
C ALA A 29 -54.54 8.81 5.48
N THR A 30 -54.24 7.71 4.77
CA THR A 30 -55.16 7.08 3.80
C THR A 30 -56.31 6.31 4.47
N LEU A 31 -56.00 5.48 5.47
CA LEU A 31 -56.96 4.57 6.12
C LEU A 31 -57.49 5.13 7.44
N GLY A 32 -56.63 5.79 8.22
CA GLY A 32 -56.92 6.26 9.59
C GLY A 32 -57.46 7.69 9.68
N GLY A 33 -57.49 8.45 8.58
CA GLY A 33 -57.99 9.83 8.54
C GLY A 33 -57.11 10.84 9.27
N TRP A 34 -55.80 10.58 9.40
CA TRP A 34 -54.87 11.49 10.05
C TRP A 34 -54.69 12.78 9.23
N LYS A 35 -54.94 13.94 9.84
CA LYS A 35 -54.82 15.24 9.15
C LYS A 35 -53.41 15.84 9.14
N LEU A 36 -52.45 15.23 9.86
CA LEU A 36 -51.04 15.66 9.92
C LEU A 36 -50.82 17.16 10.19
N GLY A 37 -51.74 17.80 10.95
CA GLY A 37 -51.70 19.24 11.23
C GLY A 37 -52.16 20.14 10.08
N LEU A 38 -52.58 19.57 8.95
CA LEU A 38 -53.21 20.30 7.85
C LEU A 38 -54.67 20.62 8.23
N HIS A 39 -55.06 21.88 8.09
CA HIS A 39 -56.42 22.35 8.37
C HIS A 39 -57.34 22.13 7.15
N THR A 40 -57.23 20.96 6.52
CA THR A 40 -58.04 20.56 5.37
C THR A 40 -58.65 19.18 5.61
N ASP A 41 -59.85 18.97 5.10
CA ASP A 41 -60.51 17.66 5.05
C ASP A 41 -60.26 16.93 3.73
N ASP A 42 -59.58 17.58 2.79
CA ASP A 42 -59.24 16.98 1.51
C ASP A 42 -58.13 15.93 1.68
N ARG A 43 -58.55 14.67 1.65
CA ARG A 43 -57.67 13.50 1.77
C ARG A 43 -56.62 13.46 0.67
N ALA A 44 -56.93 13.93 -0.54
CA ALA A 44 -55.98 13.91 -1.66
C ALA A 44 -54.80 14.86 -1.38
N ILE A 45 -55.08 16.05 -0.84
CA ILE A 45 -54.04 17.02 -0.45
C ILE A 45 -53.16 16.46 0.66
N ILE A 46 -53.76 15.84 1.68
CA ILE A 46 -53.01 15.27 2.82
C ILE A 46 -52.07 14.15 2.33
N VAL A 47 -52.58 13.22 1.53
CA VAL A 47 -51.79 12.08 1.02
C VAL A 47 -50.68 12.57 0.09
N ASN A 48 -50.97 13.50 -0.82
CA ASN A 48 -49.96 14.06 -1.71
C ASN A 48 -48.84 14.78 -0.93
N THR A 49 -49.21 15.56 0.09
CA THR A 49 -48.24 16.27 0.94
C THR A 49 -47.35 15.28 1.71
N ALA A 50 -47.94 14.24 2.30
CA ALA A 50 -47.20 13.19 2.99
C ALA A 50 -46.21 12.48 2.04
N LEU A 51 -46.67 12.10 0.84
CA LEU A 51 -45.82 11.45 -0.17
C LEU A 51 -44.65 12.34 -0.60
N VAL A 52 -44.88 13.64 -0.79
CA VAL A 52 -43.82 14.60 -1.15
C VAL A 52 -42.78 14.68 -0.01
N ILE A 53 -43.22 14.82 1.24
CA ILE A 53 -42.33 14.88 2.41
C ILE A 53 -41.50 13.60 2.53
N ASP A 54 -42.13 12.43 2.45
CA ASP A 54 -41.45 11.13 2.54
C ASP A 54 -40.43 10.95 1.41
N THR A 55 -40.80 11.34 0.18
CA THR A 55 -39.89 11.27 -0.97
C THR A 55 -38.69 12.19 -0.79
N CYS A 56 -38.88 13.41 -0.26
CA CYS A 56 -37.80 14.33 0.06
C CYS A 56 -36.85 13.77 1.13
N ILE A 57 -37.39 13.19 2.21
CA ILE A 57 -36.59 12.57 3.27
C ILE A 57 -35.79 11.38 2.72
N LEU A 58 -36.44 10.50 1.96
CA LEU A 58 -35.79 9.33 1.36
C LEU A 58 -34.66 9.75 0.42
N THR A 59 -34.88 10.81 -0.37
CA THR A 59 -33.87 11.38 -1.27
C THR A 59 -32.68 11.95 -0.48
N ALA A 60 -32.93 12.67 0.61
CA ALA A 60 -31.86 13.19 1.48
C ALA A 60 -31.03 12.04 2.11
N VAL A 61 -31.68 10.97 2.57
CA VAL A 61 -31.00 9.78 3.11
C VAL A 61 -30.17 9.09 2.02
N ALA A 62 -30.73 8.92 0.82
CA ALA A 62 -30.00 8.32 -0.31
C ALA A 62 -28.77 9.14 -0.70
N ALA A 63 -28.91 10.48 -0.78
CA ALA A 63 -27.78 11.38 -1.05
C ALA A 63 -26.70 11.29 0.04
N PHE A 64 -27.09 11.24 1.31
CA PHE A 64 -26.15 11.07 2.42
C PHE A 64 -25.41 9.72 2.37
N LEU A 65 -26.12 8.62 2.10
CA LEU A 65 -25.52 7.30 1.93
C LEU A 65 -24.57 7.25 0.72
N ALA A 66 -24.93 7.91 -0.38
CA ALA A 66 -24.07 8.04 -1.55
C ALA A 66 -22.76 8.77 -1.21
N LEU A 67 -22.82 9.85 -0.42
CA LEU A 67 -21.63 10.56 0.07
C LEU A 67 -20.76 9.69 0.98
N LEU A 68 -21.37 8.91 1.89
CA LEU A 68 -20.62 7.98 2.74
C LEU A 68 -19.96 6.87 1.92
N ALA A 69 -20.67 6.32 0.93
CA ALA A 69 -20.12 5.30 0.03
C ALA A 69 -18.99 5.87 -0.81
N TYR A 70 -19.14 7.09 -1.34
CA TYR A 70 -18.09 7.81 -2.04
C TYR A 70 -16.84 7.98 -1.17
N ARG A 71 -17.00 8.52 0.05
CA ARG A 71 -15.89 8.69 1.00
C ARG A 71 -15.21 7.36 1.35
N ALA A 72 -15.97 6.28 1.50
CA ALA A 72 -15.41 4.95 1.76
C ALA A 72 -14.65 4.39 0.54
N ALA A 73 -15.09 4.71 -0.67
CA ALA A 73 -14.47 4.29 -1.92
C ALA A 73 -13.23 5.10 -2.31
N THR A 74 -13.15 6.37 -1.88
CA THR A 74 -12.06 7.31 -2.18
C THR A 74 -11.07 7.52 -1.04
N GLY A 75 -11.16 6.73 0.03
CA GLY A 75 -10.21 6.85 1.13
C GLY A 75 -8.79 6.53 0.70
N LEU A 76 -7.84 7.35 1.13
CA LEU A 76 -6.44 7.23 0.73
C LEU A 76 -5.74 6.10 1.51
N PRO A 77 -5.10 5.14 0.83
CA PRO A 77 -4.25 4.17 1.50
C PRO A 77 -3.00 4.84 2.07
N SER A 78 -2.45 4.26 3.13
CA SER A 78 -1.18 4.69 3.74
C SER A 78 -0.20 3.54 3.57
N LEU A 79 0.51 3.55 2.45
CA LEU A 79 1.46 2.51 2.09
C LEU A 79 2.85 2.81 2.66
N ASP A 80 3.50 1.75 3.13
CA ASP A 80 4.89 1.76 3.51
C ASP A 80 5.59 0.50 2.97
N VAL A 81 6.87 0.60 2.64
CA VAL A 81 7.70 -0.51 2.20
C VAL A 81 8.83 -0.74 3.18
N ALA A 82 9.00 -2.01 3.55
CA ALA A 82 10.17 -2.50 4.25
C ALA A 82 10.94 -3.45 3.33
N VAL A 83 12.20 -3.14 3.10
CA VAL A 83 13.14 -4.02 2.38
C VAL A 83 14.06 -4.64 3.41
N THR A 84 13.97 -5.94 3.60
CA THR A 84 14.78 -6.68 4.57
C THR A 84 15.70 -7.66 3.85
N PHE A 85 16.99 -7.42 3.95
CA PHE A 85 18.02 -8.36 3.51
C PHE A 85 18.42 -9.27 4.67
N ASN A 86 18.80 -10.50 4.36
CA ASN A 86 19.35 -11.38 5.38
C ASN A 86 20.63 -10.74 5.95
N PHE A 87 20.82 -10.84 7.27
CA PHE A 87 21.97 -10.30 7.99
C PHE A 87 22.13 -8.77 7.99
N SER A 88 21.18 -8.02 7.41
CA SER A 88 21.11 -6.56 7.52
C SER A 88 20.04 -6.12 8.52
N PHE A 89 20.02 -4.83 8.87
CA PHE A 89 18.86 -4.20 9.51
C PHE A 89 17.81 -3.84 8.43
N PRO A 90 16.51 -3.76 8.77
CA PRO A 90 15.48 -3.33 7.82
C PRO A 90 15.81 -1.96 7.23
N ASN A 91 15.70 -1.83 5.90
CA ASN A 91 15.98 -0.60 5.15
C ASN A 91 17.44 -0.10 5.21
N GLU A 92 18.37 -0.88 5.76
CA GLU A 92 19.81 -0.61 5.80
C GLU A 92 20.59 -1.75 5.14
N PRO A 93 20.53 -1.89 3.81
CA PRO A 93 21.21 -2.97 3.09
C PRO A 93 22.74 -2.88 3.24
N VAL A 94 23.33 -3.92 3.83
CA VAL A 94 24.78 -4.08 3.98
C VAL A 94 25.19 -5.43 3.39
N PHE A 95 26.19 -5.41 2.50
CA PHE A 95 26.68 -6.59 1.81
C PHE A 95 28.19 -6.71 1.94
N VAL A 96 28.72 -7.93 1.99
CA VAL A 96 30.14 -8.18 1.75
C VAL A 96 30.45 -8.19 0.24
N ALA A 97 31.52 -7.52 -0.16
CA ALA A 97 32.09 -7.62 -1.49
C ALA A 97 32.58 -9.05 -1.74
N ALA A 98 32.42 -9.56 -2.96
CA ALA A 98 33.01 -10.82 -3.38
C ALA A 98 34.54 -10.71 -3.29
N SER A 99 35.17 -11.62 -2.54
CA SER A 99 36.62 -11.77 -2.53
C SER A 99 37.06 -12.15 -3.95
N GLY A 100 37.89 -11.31 -4.58
CA GLY A 100 38.45 -11.63 -5.88
C GLY A 100 39.46 -12.76 -5.75
N ASP A 101 39.00 -14.01 -5.88
CA ASP A 101 39.86 -15.15 -6.24
C ASP A 101 40.13 -15.19 -7.77
N ASP A 102 39.52 -14.28 -8.54
CA ASP A 102 39.80 -14.09 -9.96
C ASP A 102 40.92 -13.03 -10.12
N ASP A 103 42.13 -13.57 -10.22
CA ASP A 103 43.49 -13.02 -10.24
C ASP A 103 43.84 -11.89 -11.23
N GLU A 104 42.90 -11.08 -11.72
CA GLU A 104 43.22 -9.94 -12.58
C GLU A 104 42.81 -8.61 -11.95
N ALA A 105 43.75 -8.11 -11.14
CA ALA A 105 43.89 -6.73 -10.70
C ALA A 105 43.89 -5.76 -11.90
N SER A 106 42.72 -5.55 -12.47
CA SER A 106 42.44 -4.41 -13.33
C SER A 106 42.09 -3.24 -12.41
N SER A 107 42.91 -2.21 -12.50
CA SER A 107 43.10 -1.08 -11.60
C SER A 107 41.91 -0.09 -11.53
N GLY A 108 40.70 -0.61 -11.31
CA GLY A 108 39.46 0.14 -11.17
C GLY A 108 38.39 -0.71 -10.50
N GLU A 109 38.55 -0.92 -9.18
CA GLU A 109 37.83 -1.84 -8.29
C GLU A 109 36.29 -1.76 -8.39
N GLN A 110 35.70 -2.43 -9.37
CA GLN A 110 34.26 -2.71 -9.35
C GLN A 110 33.99 -3.79 -8.31
N ARG A 111 33.48 -3.40 -7.14
CA ARG A 111 33.12 -4.34 -6.07
C ARG A 111 31.81 -5.03 -6.45
N ARG A 112 31.82 -6.36 -6.52
CA ARG A 112 30.61 -7.17 -6.75
C ARG A 112 30.03 -7.64 -5.41
N ILE A 113 28.71 -7.65 -5.27
CA ILE A 113 28.04 -8.23 -4.10
C ILE A 113 28.25 -9.75 -4.10
N SER A 114 28.78 -10.29 -3.00
CA SER A 114 28.96 -11.74 -2.85
C SER A 114 27.62 -12.46 -2.93
N ASN A 115 27.55 -13.50 -3.78
CA ASN A 115 26.37 -14.33 -4.00
C ASN A 115 26.17 -15.33 -2.85
N PHE A 116 25.83 -14.77 -1.69
CA PHE A 116 25.48 -15.49 -0.48
C PHE A 116 24.08 -15.09 -0.01
N LYS A 117 23.54 -15.78 1.01
CA LYS A 117 22.20 -15.53 1.57
C LYS A 117 21.92 -14.05 1.88
N GLN A 118 22.94 -13.23 2.17
CA GLN A 118 22.82 -11.78 2.40
C GLN A 118 22.18 -11.00 1.23
N SER A 119 22.39 -11.44 -0.01
CA SER A 119 21.92 -10.76 -1.21
C SER A 119 20.41 -10.89 -1.44
N LEU A 120 19.77 -11.78 -0.69
CA LEU A 120 18.38 -12.13 -0.82
C LEU A 120 17.54 -11.22 0.09
N ALA A 121 16.65 -10.45 -0.52
CA ALA A 121 15.73 -9.55 0.13
C ALA A 121 14.29 -10.06 0.12
N THR A 122 13.59 -9.73 1.20
CA THR A 122 12.13 -9.78 1.28
C THR A 122 11.62 -8.35 1.24
N VAL A 123 10.78 -8.04 0.26
CA VAL A 123 10.12 -6.74 0.16
C VAL A 123 8.70 -6.88 0.69
N THR A 124 8.36 -6.14 1.73
CA THR A 124 7.04 -6.18 2.37
C THR A 124 6.37 -4.83 2.21
N LEU A 125 5.23 -4.81 1.52
CA LEU A 125 4.37 -3.66 1.40
C LEU A 125 3.32 -3.70 2.51
N THR A 126 3.26 -2.68 3.35
CA THR A 126 2.33 -2.58 4.49
C THR A 126 1.37 -1.43 4.28
N ASN A 127 0.08 -1.67 4.48
CA ASN A 127 -0.94 -0.63 4.46
C ASN A 127 -1.43 -0.34 5.88
N SER A 128 -1.00 0.77 6.46
CA SER A 128 -1.37 1.18 7.81
C SER A 128 -2.70 1.96 7.89
N SER A 129 -3.39 2.15 6.76
CA SER A 129 -4.71 2.81 6.74
C SER A 129 -5.86 1.82 6.93
N THR A 130 -7.09 2.31 7.04
CA THR A 130 -8.31 1.48 6.99
C THR A 130 -8.81 1.23 5.58
N TYR A 131 -8.23 1.90 4.57
CA TYR A 131 -8.65 1.83 3.18
C TYR A 131 -7.74 0.88 2.41
N ALA A 132 -8.27 0.23 1.38
CA ALA A 132 -7.48 -0.67 0.55
C ALA A 132 -6.65 0.12 -0.47
N ALA A 133 -5.40 -0.29 -0.68
CA ALA A 133 -4.61 0.17 -1.80
C ALA A 133 -4.95 -0.65 -3.05
N LYS A 134 -5.46 0.02 -4.08
CA LYS A 134 -5.78 -0.59 -5.37
C LYS A 134 -4.59 -0.42 -6.31
N ASN A 135 -4.32 -1.45 -7.10
CA ASN A 135 -3.23 -1.49 -8.08
C ASN A 135 -1.88 -0.98 -7.54
N PRO A 136 -1.40 -1.49 -6.38
CA PRO A 136 -0.09 -1.15 -5.89
C PRO A 136 0.99 -1.65 -6.84
N GLY A 137 1.95 -0.79 -7.11
CA GLY A 137 3.19 -1.10 -7.82
C GLY A 137 4.39 -0.68 -6.99
N VAL A 138 5.49 -1.41 -7.12
CA VAL A 138 6.76 -1.08 -6.48
C VAL A 138 7.85 -1.09 -7.55
N ARG A 139 8.50 0.04 -7.74
CA ARG A 139 9.69 0.17 -8.57
C ARG A 139 10.92 0.28 -7.68
N ILE A 140 11.98 -0.44 -8.03
CA ILE A 140 13.27 -0.35 -7.36
C ILE A 140 14.29 0.06 -8.42
N GLU A 141 14.89 1.21 -8.20
CA GLU A 141 16.02 1.72 -8.98
C GLU A 141 17.33 1.45 -8.24
N LEU A 142 18.32 0.97 -8.99
CA LEU A 142 19.66 0.60 -8.56
C LEU A 142 20.59 1.80 -8.82
N GLU A 143 20.63 2.75 -7.89
CA GLU A 143 21.48 3.95 -8.00
C GLU A 143 22.94 3.56 -7.73
N GLY A 144 23.83 3.79 -8.68
CA GLY A 144 25.25 3.40 -8.58
C GLY A 144 25.50 1.89 -8.59
N LEU A 145 24.48 1.09 -8.88
CA LEU A 145 24.49 -0.38 -8.86
C LEU A 145 24.03 -0.92 -10.21
N GLY A 146 24.56 -2.07 -10.64
CA GLY A 146 24.23 -2.67 -11.94
C GLY A 146 24.58 -4.14 -12.06
N GLY A 147 24.52 -4.67 -13.28
CA GLY A 147 24.99 -6.02 -13.62
C GLY A 147 24.02 -7.15 -13.31
N ARG A 148 22.82 -6.86 -12.80
CA ARG A 148 21.82 -7.90 -12.50
C ARG A 148 20.99 -8.27 -13.73
N GLY A 149 20.68 -9.57 -13.86
CA GLY A 149 19.77 -10.09 -14.88
C GLY A 149 18.31 -10.13 -14.44
N GLU A 150 17.47 -10.74 -15.29
CA GLU A 150 16.04 -10.95 -15.02
C GLU A 150 15.78 -11.73 -13.73
N GLN A 151 14.66 -11.44 -13.06
CA GLN A 151 14.26 -12.09 -11.82
C GLN A 151 12.78 -12.49 -11.84
N PRO A 152 12.40 -13.68 -11.37
CA PRO A 152 11.01 -14.11 -11.33
C PRO A 152 10.12 -13.14 -10.53
N GLY A 153 9.05 -12.67 -11.16
CA GLY A 153 8.09 -11.75 -10.55
C GLY A 153 8.51 -10.28 -10.54
N TRP A 154 9.65 -9.94 -11.13
CA TRP A 154 10.07 -8.55 -11.33
C TRP A 154 10.24 -8.28 -12.82
N GLU A 155 9.55 -7.27 -13.33
CA GLU A 155 9.70 -6.79 -14.69
C GLU A 155 10.87 -5.82 -14.79
N GLN A 156 11.68 -5.96 -15.83
CA GLN A 156 12.79 -5.07 -16.11
C GLN A 156 12.31 -3.87 -16.91
N ILE A 157 12.49 -2.65 -16.38
CA ILE A 157 11.99 -1.42 -17.03
C ILE A 157 13.10 -0.60 -17.66
N ALA A 158 14.27 -0.58 -17.05
CA ALA A 158 15.41 0.17 -17.56
C ALA A 158 16.66 -0.71 -17.64
N PHE A 159 17.31 -0.63 -18.80
CA PHE A 159 18.57 -1.29 -19.09
C PHE A 159 19.52 -0.29 -19.72
N VAL A 160 20.73 -0.22 -19.19
CA VAL A 160 21.82 0.57 -19.76
C VAL A 160 22.87 -0.42 -20.26
N THR A 161 23.19 -0.41 -21.55
CA THR A 161 24.01 -1.45 -22.20
C THR A 161 25.37 -1.71 -21.54
N THR A 162 25.99 -0.69 -20.95
CA THR A 162 27.29 -0.79 -20.28
C THR A 162 27.20 -1.18 -18.80
N VAL A 163 26.03 -1.04 -18.18
CA VAL A 163 25.82 -1.13 -16.74
C VAL A 163 24.91 -2.29 -16.36
N GLY A 164 24.08 -2.77 -17.30
CA GLY A 164 23.06 -3.78 -17.06
C GLY A 164 21.72 -3.17 -16.66
N MET A 165 20.92 -3.97 -15.96
CA MET A 165 19.61 -3.56 -15.45
C MET A 165 19.80 -2.52 -14.34
N THR A 166 19.11 -1.37 -14.46
CA THR A 166 19.16 -0.29 -13.47
C THR A 166 17.82 -0.09 -12.77
N GLN A 167 16.72 -0.60 -13.31
CA GLN A 167 15.40 -0.50 -12.69
C GLN A 167 14.58 -1.77 -12.91
N ILE A 168 13.96 -2.22 -11.82
CA ILE A 168 12.96 -3.29 -11.81
C ILE A 168 11.64 -2.78 -11.26
N GLN A 169 10.55 -3.41 -11.68
CA GLN A 169 9.21 -3.10 -11.23
C GLN A 169 8.44 -4.37 -10.94
N TRP A 170 7.76 -4.36 -9.81
CA TRP A 170 6.68 -5.29 -9.55
C TRP A 170 5.38 -4.51 -9.71
N ASP A 171 4.57 -4.93 -10.68
CA ASP A 171 3.19 -4.50 -10.78
C ASP A 171 2.30 -5.55 -10.15
N GLY A 172 1.50 -5.15 -9.17
CA GLY A 172 0.52 -6.05 -8.60
C GLY A 172 -0.52 -6.54 -9.61
N GLY A 173 -0.70 -5.83 -10.72
CA GLY A 173 -1.81 -6.05 -11.64
C GLY A 173 -3.16 -5.73 -10.98
N THR A 174 -4.24 -6.00 -11.71
CA THR A 174 -5.62 -5.69 -11.28
C THR A 174 -6.06 -6.44 -10.03
N ASP A 175 -5.43 -7.58 -9.75
CA ASP A 175 -5.86 -8.50 -8.70
C ASP A 175 -5.08 -8.33 -7.38
N SER A 176 -4.10 -7.44 -7.34
CA SER A 176 -3.25 -7.29 -6.15
C SER A 176 -3.66 -6.15 -5.26
N ILE A 177 -4.82 -6.25 -4.64
CA ILE A 177 -5.24 -5.29 -3.61
C ILE A 177 -4.46 -5.54 -2.30
N VAL A 178 -3.99 -4.48 -1.65
CA VAL A 178 -3.50 -4.54 -0.25
C VAL A 178 -4.54 -3.89 0.65
N HIS A 179 -5.32 -4.72 1.34
CA HIS A 179 -6.35 -4.26 2.27
C HIS A 179 -5.77 -3.37 3.39
N GLY A 180 -6.63 -2.55 3.98
CA GLY A 180 -6.23 -1.72 5.12
C GLY A 180 -5.82 -2.59 6.32
N GLN A 181 -4.78 -2.17 7.04
CA GLN A 181 -4.14 -2.88 8.15
C GLN A 181 -3.49 -4.22 7.76
N TRP A 182 -3.26 -4.46 6.47
CA TRP A 182 -2.65 -5.70 5.99
C TRP A 182 -1.28 -5.42 5.39
N SER A 183 -0.46 -6.46 5.37
CA SER A 183 0.83 -6.47 4.68
C SER A 183 0.83 -7.51 3.58
N ARG A 184 1.60 -7.26 2.53
CA ARG A 184 1.84 -8.20 1.44
C ARG A 184 3.33 -8.33 1.19
N THR A 185 3.81 -9.56 1.22
CA THR A 185 5.16 -9.89 0.79
C THR A 185 5.18 -9.98 -0.73
N LEU A 186 6.12 -9.27 -1.36
CA LEU A 186 6.33 -9.27 -2.81
C LEU A 186 7.23 -10.46 -3.22
N PRO A 187 7.36 -10.75 -4.52
CA PRO A 187 8.33 -11.73 -5.00
C PRO A 187 9.73 -11.43 -4.44
N ARG A 188 10.46 -12.50 -4.15
CA ARG A 188 11.80 -12.42 -3.57
C ARG A 188 12.70 -11.57 -4.47
N LEU A 189 13.43 -10.63 -3.88
CA LEU A 189 14.44 -9.83 -4.56
C LEU A 189 15.81 -10.47 -4.33
N ASP A 190 16.62 -10.56 -5.37
CA ASP A 190 17.97 -11.10 -5.29
C ASP A 190 18.96 -10.13 -5.93
N LEU A 191 19.86 -9.58 -5.11
CA LEU A 191 20.94 -8.69 -5.55
C LEU A 191 22.29 -9.41 -5.69
N GLY A 192 22.27 -10.75 -5.79
CA GLY A 192 23.46 -11.53 -6.07
C GLY A 192 24.12 -11.06 -7.37
N ASP A 193 25.44 -10.93 -7.34
CA ASP A 193 26.26 -10.55 -8.49
C ASP A 193 26.06 -9.12 -9.01
N VAL A 194 25.29 -8.29 -8.31
CA VAL A 194 25.20 -6.85 -8.57
C VAL A 194 26.58 -6.22 -8.36
N GLN A 195 26.99 -5.36 -9.29
CA GLN A 195 28.24 -4.62 -9.26
C GLN A 195 28.03 -3.20 -8.75
N GLU A 196 28.97 -2.72 -7.95
CA GLU A 196 29.10 -1.32 -7.59
C GLU A 196 29.81 -0.57 -8.71
N LEU A 197 29.10 0.40 -9.28
CA LEU A 197 29.58 1.22 -10.39
C LEU A 197 30.14 2.56 -9.87
N LEU A 198 29.57 3.05 -8.77
CA LEU A 198 29.92 4.32 -8.16
C LEU A 198 30.16 4.13 -6.66
N PRO A 199 31.42 3.84 -6.25
CA PRO A 199 31.78 3.62 -4.86
C PRO A 199 31.29 4.73 -3.93
N GLY A 200 30.55 4.36 -2.87
CA GLY A 200 30.05 5.29 -1.85
C GLY A 200 28.82 6.12 -2.24
N ALA A 201 28.33 5.99 -3.48
CA ALA A 201 27.11 6.63 -3.95
C ALA A 201 26.02 5.61 -4.32
N THR A 202 26.02 4.45 -3.68
CA THR A 202 25.08 3.36 -3.97
C THR A 202 23.82 3.42 -3.12
N ALA A 203 22.67 3.22 -3.76
CA ALA A 203 21.37 3.17 -3.07
C ALA A 203 20.35 2.33 -3.83
N LEU A 204 19.35 1.83 -3.09
CA LEU A 204 18.09 1.36 -3.65
C LEU A 204 17.07 2.48 -3.53
N VAL A 205 16.60 3.00 -4.66
CA VAL A 205 15.52 3.99 -4.69
C VAL A 205 14.21 3.26 -4.92
N VAL A 206 13.46 3.07 -3.85
CA VAL A 206 12.17 2.35 -3.87
C VAL A 206 11.05 3.36 -4.04
N THR A 207 10.32 3.25 -5.14
CA THR A 207 9.14 4.06 -5.43
C THR A 207 7.89 3.19 -5.33
N ILE A 208 6.96 3.58 -4.47
CA ILE A 208 5.66 2.94 -4.31
C ILE A 208 4.63 3.79 -5.04
N VAL A 209 3.81 3.14 -5.87
CA VAL A 209 2.66 3.75 -6.53
C VAL A 209 1.40 2.96 -6.20
N ALA A 210 0.26 3.63 -6.14
CA ALA A 210 -1.06 3.01 -6.07
C ALA A 210 -2.12 4.03 -6.53
N ASP A 211 -3.33 3.56 -6.82
CA ASP A 211 -4.41 4.45 -7.24
C ASP A 211 -4.73 5.50 -6.16
N GLY A 212 -4.79 6.76 -6.59
CA GLY A 212 -5.21 7.87 -5.74
C GLY A 212 -4.17 8.40 -4.76
N ILE A 213 -2.95 7.86 -4.73
CA ILE A 213 -1.85 8.41 -3.90
C ILE A 213 -0.74 9.01 -4.75
N THR A 214 -0.07 10.03 -4.21
CA THR A 214 1.20 10.52 -4.77
C THR A 214 2.27 9.45 -4.59
N PRO A 215 3.15 9.22 -5.59
CA PRO A 215 4.24 8.27 -5.45
C PRO A 215 5.08 8.53 -4.19
N ILE A 216 5.34 7.48 -3.43
CA ILE A 216 6.17 7.53 -2.22
C ILE A 216 7.56 7.04 -2.60
N VAL A 217 8.57 7.88 -2.47
CA VAL A 217 9.96 7.55 -2.81
C VAL A 217 10.78 7.40 -1.54
N LYS A 218 11.47 6.27 -1.39
CA LYS A 218 12.41 5.99 -0.31
C LYS A 218 13.76 5.63 -0.87
N ARG A 219 14.78 6.40 -0.49
CA ARG A 219 16.17 6.09 -0.82
C ARG A 219 16.80 5.31 0.33
N LEU A 220 17.25 4.10 0.04
CA LEU A 220 17.89 3.19 0.99
C LEU A 220 19.39 3.10 0.66
N PRO A 221 20.27 3.73 1.43
CA PRO A 221 21.72 3.66 1.17
C PRO A 221 22.21 2.22 1.22
N VAL A 222 22.98 1.82 0.22
CA VAL A 222 23.60 0.48 0.15
C VAL A 222 25.04 0.60 0.60
N ARG A 223 25.48 -0.31 1.46
CA ARG A 223 26.87 -0.40 1.89
C ARG A 223 27.46 -1.71 1.42
N ILE A 224 28.51 -1.63 0.61
CA ILE A 224 29.31 -2.78 0.21
C ILE A 224 30.62 -2.67 0.99
N LEU A 225 30.84 -3.63 1.87
CA LEU A 225 31.94 -3.67 2.83
C LEU A 225 32.97 -4.71 2.39
N SER A 226 34.23 -4.49 2.75
CA SER A 226 35.24 -5.55 2.69
C SER A 226 34.91 -6.68 3.66
N SER A 227 35.57 -7.83 3.52
CA SER A 227 35.39 -8.96 4.45
C SER A 227 35.66 -8.56 5.91
N ASP A 228 36.73 -7.80 6.14
CA ASP A 228 37.11 -7.35 7.48
C ASP A 228 36.08 -6.38 8.06
N GLU A 229 35.65 -5.39 7.28
CA GLU A 229 34.61 -4.43 7.68
C GLU A 229 33.27 -5.11 7.98
N TYR A 230 32.91 -6.13 7.19
CA TYR A 230 31.67 -6.87 7.36
C TYR A 230 31.67 -7.74 8.62
N SER A 231 32.84 -8.26 9.03
CA SER A 231 32.99 -8.99 10.29
C SER A 231 32.67 -8.10 11.50
N VAL A 232 33.22 -6.88 11.53
CA VAL A 232 32.96 -5.87 12.57
C VAL A 232 31.48 -5.49 12.59
N TYR A 233 30.87 -5.26 11.43
CA TYR A 233 29.43 -4.98 11.32
C TYR A 233 28.58 -6.11 11.91
N THR A 234 28.95 -7.36 11.66
CA THR A 234 28.21 -8.53 12.14
C THR A 234 28.29 -8.65 13.67
N GLU A 235 29.47 -8.38 14.26
CA GLU A 235 29.64 -8.33 15.73
C GLU A 235 28.80 -7.21 16.36
N ASP A 236 28.81 -6.02 15.78
CA ASP A 236 27.99 -4.89 16.22
C ASP A 236 26.50 -5.18 16.15
N ARG A 237 26.07 -5.81 15.04
CA ARG A 237 24.69 -6.24 14.84
C ARG A 237 24.27 -7.24 15.90
N ALA A 238 25.10 -8.26 16.18
CA ALA A 238 24.82 -9.26 17.21
C ALA A 238 24.69 -8.62 18.60
N ARG A 239 25.57 -7.66 18.93
CA ARG A 239 25.50 -6.90 20.19
C ARG A 239 24.19 -6.14 20.33
N ARG A 240 23.71 -5.48 19.27
CA ARG A 240 22.44 -4.73 19.30
C ARG A 240 21.23 -5.64 19.51
N PHE A 241 21.19 -6.81 18.87
CA PHE A 241 20.10 -7.77 19.04
C PHE A 241 20.07 -8.42 20.42
N ALA A 242 21.21 -8.54 21.11
CA ALA A 242 21.25 -9.05 22.47
C ALA A 242 20.64 -8.09 23.52
N LEU A 243 20.45 -6.81 23.15
CA LEU A 243 19.93 -5.77 24.05
C LEU A 243 18.43 -5.50 23.89
N THR A 244 17.80 -6.03 22.85
CA THR A 244 16.36 -5.89 22.54
C THR A 244 15.59 -7.12 22.96
#